data_AF-A0A847YHA4-F1
#
_entry.id   AF-A0A847YHA4-F1
#
_cell.length_a   1.000
_cell.length_b   1.000
_cell.length_c   1.000
_cell.angle_alpha   90.00
_cell.angle_beta   90.00
_cell.angle_gamma   90.00
#
_symmetry.space_group_name_H-M   'P 1'
#
loop_
_entity.id
_entity.type
_entity.pdbx_description
1 polymer ?
#
loop_
_entity_poly.entity_id
_entity_poly.type
_entity_poly.pdbx_seq_one_letter_code
_entity_poly.pdbx_strand_id
1 'polypeptide(L)' 'MNINYLWYFVPLLASVSLVYGATRQERMRPILTHALHTAGWITGFMAAIAVILQILDAFS' A
#
# COMPACT_ATOMS: atom_id res chain seq x y z
N MET A 1 -19.63 4.82 1.55
CA MET A 1 -18.58 4.62 0.53
C MET A 1 -18.98 3.44 -0.36
N ASN A 2 -18.95 3.57 -1.69
CA ASN A 2 -19.22 2.42 -2.58
C ASN A 2 -17.98 1.51 -2.62
N ILE A 3 -18.16 0.19 -2.50
CA ILE A 3 -17.06 -0.79 -2.49
C ILE A 3 -16.19 -0.70 -3.76
N ASN A 4 -16.76 -0.22 -4.87
CA ASN A 4 -16.04 0.01 -6.12
C ASN A 4 -14.81 0.93 -5.97
N TYR A 5 -14.82 1.88 -5.03
CA TYR A 5 -13.68 2.77 -4.86
C TYR A 5 -12.45 2.09 -4.25
N LEU A 6 -12.66 1.05 -3.43
CA LEU A 6 -11.57 0.29 -2.82
C LEU A 6 -10.80 -0.51 -3.88
N TRP A 7 -11.43 -0.87 -5.00
CA TRP A 7 -10.75 -1.57 -6.08
C TRP A 7 -9.66 -0.75 -6.75
N TYR A 8 -9.76 0.58 -6.75
CA TYR A 8 -8.69 1.46 -7.27
C TYR A 8 -7.42 1.41 -6.42
N PHE A 9 -7.51 0.96 -5.17
CA PHE A 9 -6.35 0.82 -4.30
C PHE A 9 -5.31 -0.15 -4.87
N VAL A 10 -5.76 -1.29 -5.42
CA VAL A 10 -4.87 -2.35 -5.91
C VAL A 10 -3.96 -1.88 -7.05
N PRO A 11 -4.46 -1.32 -8.17
CA PRO A 11 -3.60 -0.86 -9.25
C PRO A 11 -2.73 0.32 -8.83
N LEU A 12 -3.24 1.25 -8.01
CA LEU A 12 -2.46 2.40 -7.52
C LEU A 12 -1.28 1.94 -6.66
N LEU A 13 -1.52 1.05 -5.71
CA LEU A 13 -0.48 0.49 -4.85
C LEU A 13 0.58 -0.24 -5.68
N ALA A 14 0.15 -1.08 -6.62
CA ALA A 14 1.05 -1.80 -7.51
C ALA A 14 1.94 -0.84 -8.32
N SER A 15 1.36 0.21 -8.92
CA SER A 15 2.10 1.20 -9.70
C SER A 15 3.14 1.95 -8.87
N VAL A 16 2.76 2.47 -7.69
CA VAL A 16 3.67 3.24 -6.83
C VAL A 16 4.82 2.36 -6.33
N SER A 17 4.52 1.14 -5.89
CA SER A 17 5.53 0.21 -5.39
C SER A 17 6.50 -0.26 -6.47
N LEU A 18 6.03 -0.51 -7.69
CA LEU A 18 6.89 -0.87 -8.83
C LEU A 18 7.81 0.28 -9.24
N VAL A 19 7.29 1.50 -9.36
CA VAL A 19 8.09 2.69 -9.72
C VAL A 19 9.17 2.96 -8.67
N TYR A 20 8.84 2.79 -7.39
CA TYR A 20 9.81 2.91 -6.30
C TYR A 20 10.89 1.81 -6.36
N GLY A 21 10.51 0.55 -6.63
CA GLY A 21 11.49 -0.54 -6.77
C GLY A 21 12.40 -0.38 -7.99
N ALA A 22 11.85 0.10 -9.11
CA ALA A 22 12.54 0.21 -10.39
C ALA A 22 13.54 1.37 -10.47
N THR A 23 13.40 2.39 -9.62
CA THR A 23 14.30 3.56 -9.62
C THR A 23 15.66 3.26 -8.99
N ARG A 24 15.76 2.24 -8.13
CA ARG A 24 16.99 1.94 -7.37
C ARG A 24 17.80 0.79 -7.95
N GLN A 25 17.22 -0.07 -8.79
CA GLN A 25 17.81 -1.35 -9.15
C GLN A 25 17.54 -1.74 -10.60
N GLU A 26 18.58 -2.25 -11.26
CA GLU A 26 18.55 -2.67 -12.67
C GLU A 26 18.14 -4.13 -12.85
N ARG A 27 18.19 -4.93 -11.77
CA ARG A 27 17.85 -6.36 -11.80
C ARG A 27 16.40 -6.58 -11.39
N MET A 28 15.67 -7.35 -12.21
CA MET A 28 14.23 -7.63 -12.03
C MET A 28 13.87 -8.24 -10.68
N ARG A 29 14.67 -9.19 -10.18
CA ARG A 29 14.43 -9.87 -8.90
C ARG A 29 14.37 -8.88 -7.72
N PRO A 30 15.40 -8.08 -7.47
CA PRO A 30 15.40 -7.21 -6.32
C PRO A 30 14.41 -6.02 -6.47
N ILE A 31 14.05 -5.59 -7.71
CA ILE A 31 12.93 -4.66 -7.95
C ILE A 31 11.63 -5.20 -7.34
N LEU A 32 11.28 -6.46 -7.64
CA LEU A 32 10.06 -7.08 -7.12
C LEU A 32 10.10 -7.19 -5.59
N THR A 33 11.23 -7.59 -5.01
CA THR A 33 11.37 -7.72 -3.55
C THR A 33 11.16 -6.37 -2.85
N HIS A 34 11.77 -5.30 -3.34
CA HIS A 34 11.57 -3.98 -2.76
C HIS A 34 10.17 -3.44 -3.01
N ALA A 35 9.61 -3.65 -4.21
CA ALA A 35 8.24 -3.27 -4.50
C ALA A 35 7.25 -3.94 -3.53
N LEU A 36 7.37 -5.26 -3.31
CA LEU A 36 6.51 -5.98 -2.36
C LEU A 36 6.71 -5.51 -0.92
N HIS A 37 7.95 -5.28 -0.50
CA HIS A 37 8.22 -4.75 0.83
C HIS A 37 7.61 -3.35 1.02
N THR A 38 7.75 -2.47 0.02
CA THR A 38 7.14 -1.13 0.02
C THR A 38 5.62 -1.21 0.02
N ALA A 39 5.01 -2.08 -0.78
CA ALA A 39 3.57 -2.31 -0.80
C ALA A 39 3.05 -2.78 0.57
N GLY A 40 3.78 -3.68 1.22
CA GLY A 40 3.50 -4.15 2.58
C GLY A 40 3.54 -3.02 3.61
N TRP A 41 4.56 -2.16 3.57
CA TRP A 41 4.66 -1.00 4.46
C TRP A 41 3.53 0.01 4.26
N ILE A 42 3.21 0.37 3.00
CA ILE A 42 2.12 1.30 2.70
C ILE A 42 0.78 0.74 3.20
N THR A 43 0.51 -0.53 2.89
CA THR A 43 -0.75 -1.18 3.31
C THR A 43 -0.84 -1.29 4.82
N GLY A 44 0.25 -1.67 5.49
CA GLY A 44 0.30 -1.76 6.95
C GLY A 44 0.08 -0.41 7.62
N PHE A 45 0.69 0.66 7.10
CA PHE A 45 0.48 2.01 7.60
C PHE A 45 -0.97 2.47 7.43
N MET A 46 -1.56 2.28 6.25
CA MET A 46 -2.96 2.61 6.00
C MET A 46 -3.92 1.80 6.88
N ALA A 47 -3.63 0.52 7.11
CA ALA A 47 -4.41 -0.34 7.99
C ALA A 47 -4.32 0.12 9.46
N ALA A 48 -3.13 0.53 9.93
CA ALA A 48 -2.95 1.06 11.27
C ALA A 48 -3.78 2.33 11.48
N ILE A 49 -3.79 3.25 10.51
CA ILE A 49 -4.66 4.44 10.53
C ILE A 49 -6.14 4.03 10.59
N ALA A 50 -6.57 3.10 9.72
CA ALA A 50 -7.95 2.63 9.70
C ALA A 50 -8.39 2.03 11.05
N VAL A 51 -7.53 1.26 11.70
CA VAL A 51 -7.78 0.72 13.05
C VAL A 51 -7.90 1.85 14.08
N ILE A 52 -6.97 2.80 14.07
CA ILE A 52 -7.02 3.96 15.00
C ILE A 52 -8.33 4.74 14.81
N LEU A 53 -8.73 5.00 13.56
CA LEU A 53 -9.98 5.70 13.26
C LEU A 53 -11.20 4.94 13.77
N GLN A 54 -11.26 3.61 13.60
CA GLN A 54 -12.36 2.81 14.14
C GLN A 54 -12.38 2.78 15.66
N ILE A 55 -11.21 2.77 16.31
CA ILE A 55 -11.11 2.87 17.76
C ILE A 55 -11.68 4.21 18.23
N LEU A 56 -11.28 5.32 17.59
CA LEU A 56 -11.77 6.65 17.96
C LEU A 56 -13.28 6.80 17.73
N ASP A 57 -13.80 6.29 16.61
CA ASP A 57 -15.22 6.28 16.29
C ASP A 57 -16.03 5.50 17.34
N ALA A 58 -15.49 4.39 17.84
CA ALA A 58 -16.13 3.59 18.89
C ALA A 58 -16.24 4.32 20.26
N PHE A 59 -15.49 5.40 20.47
CA PHE A 59 -15.54 6.23 21.68
C PHE A 59 -16.26 7.57 21.48
N SER A 60 -16.70 7.88 20.25
CA SER A 60 -17.48 9.08 19.90
C SER A 60 -18.98 8.82 19.94
#